data_AF-A0A7C6TAB7-F1
#
_entry.id   AF-A0A7C6TAB7-F1
#
_cell.length_a   1.000
_cell.length_b   1.000
_cell.length_c   1.000
_cell.angle_alpha   90.00
_cell.angle_beta   90.00
_cell.angle_gamma   90.00
#
_symmetry.space_group_name_H-M   'P 1'
#
loop_
_entity.id
_entity.type
_entity.pdbx_description
1 polymer ?
#
loop_
_entity_poly.entity_id
_entity_poly.type
_entity_poly.pdbx_seq_one_letter_code
_entity_poly.pdbx_strand_id
1 'polypeptide(L)'
;DSVGEILEAMGVRHVGGPGSTAALALLNDAVKKGGAFASSSVGGLSGAFIPVAEDAALAAAAEAGHLRVEKLEAMTAVCSVGLDMVVLPGDTTAETLAALAADELAIGVVNRKTTAVRLVPVPGKCAGDRAVFGGLFGESPILAIPTGASDAFVRLGGRIPAPLVSLNN
;
A
#
# COMPACT_ATOMS: atom_id res chain seq x y z
N ASP A 1 -8.44 15.29 0.58
CA ASP A 1 -9.04 14.71 -0.63
C ASP A 1 -8.75 13.23 -0.68
N SER A 2 -9.79 12.42 -0.90
CA SER A 2 -9.71 10.97 -0.90
C SER A 2 -9.34 10.46 -2.29
N VAL A 3 -8.31 9.61 -2.38
CA VAL A 3 -8.03 8.84 -3.59
C VAL A 3 -9.10 7.78 -3.80
N GLY A 4 -9.65 7.20 -2.72
CA GLY A 4 -10.74 6.23 -2.83
C GLY A 4 -11.98 6.80 -3.54
N GLU A 5 -12.44 7.99 -3.14
CA GLU A 5 -13.58 8.67 -3.78
C GLU A 5 -13.32 8.98 -5.27
N ILE A 6 -12.08 9.32 -5.64
CA ILE A 6 -11.71 9.52 -7.04
C ILE A 6 -11.84 8.21 -7.83
N LEU A 7 -11.37 7.09 -7.29
CA LEU A 7 -11.49 5.79 -7.95
C LEU A 7 -12.96 5.37 -8.11
N GLU A 8 -13.80 5.66 -7.11
CA GLU A 8 -15.24 5.45 -7.18
C GLU A 8 -15.89 6.31 -8.27
N ALA A 9 -15.53 7.60 -8.36
CA ALA A 9 -15.99 8.50 -9.40
C ALA A 9 -15.53 8.09 -10.81
N MET A 10 -14.37 7.40 -10.93
CA MET A 10 -13.90 6.78 -12.17
C MET A 10 -14.68 5.49 -12.54
N GLY A 11 -15.63 5.05 -11.69
CA GLY A 11 -16.50 3.89 -11.94
C GLY A 11 -16.13 2.63 -11.16
N VAL A 12 -15.09 2.66 -10.33
CA VAL A 12 -14.70 1.54 -9.46
C VAL A 12 -15.53 1.58 -8.18
N ARG A 13 -16.78 1.09 -8.25
CA ARG A 13 -17.76 1.17 -7.14
C ARG A 13 -17.29 0.61 -5.79
N HIS A 14 -16.32 -0.31 -5.80
CA HIS A 14 -15.72 -0.86 -4.59
C HIS A 14 -14.20 -0.83 -4.75
N VAL A 15 -13.54 0.09 -4.07
CA VAL A 15 -12.08 0.16 -4.08
C VAL A 15 -11.50 -1.14 -3.54
N GLY A 16 -10.50 -1.68 -4.24
CA GLY A 16 -9.96 -3.03 -4.01
C GLY A 16 -10.56 -4.10 -4.93
N GLY A 17 -11.68 -3.83 -5.60
CA GLY A 17 -12.21 -4.71 -6.66
C GLY A 17 -11.33 -4.74 -7.93
N PRO A 18 -11.65 -5.66 -8.87
CA PRO A 18 -11.07 -5.63 -10.22
C PRO A 18 -11.21 -4.25 -10.86
N GLY A 19 -10.15 -3.77 -11.52
CA GLY A 19 -10.10 -2.42 -12.09
C GLY A 19 -9.48 -1.36 -11.17
N SER A 20 -9.47 -1.54 -9.85
CA SER A 20 -8.89 -0.55 -8.91
C SER A 20 -7.43 -0.22 -9.22
N THR A 21 -6.61 -1.23 -9.50
CA THR A 21 -5.20 -1.04 -9.87
C THR A 21 -5.06 -0.27 -11.18
N ALA A 22 -5.90 -0.56 -12.20
CA ALA A 22 -5.84 0.13 -13.47
C ALA A 22 -6.28 1.60 -13.36
N ALA A 23 -7.36 1.85 -12.60
CA ALA A 23 -7.83 3.21 -12.33
C ALA A 23 -6.78 4.02 -11.55
N LEU A 24 -6.16 3.42 -10.53
CA LEU A 24 -5.07 4.06 -9.79
C LEU A 24 -3.86 4.35 -10.68
N ALA A 25 -3.48 3.44 -11.56
CA ALA A 25 -2.40 3.65 -12.51
C ALA A 25 -2.68 4.85 -13.43
N LEU A 26 -3.91 4.93 -13.98
CA LEU A 26 -4.34 6.05 -14.81
C LEU A 26 -4.29 7.38 -14.05
N LEU A 27 -4.82 7.41 -12.81
CA LEU A 27 -4.78 8.59 -11.95
C LEU A 27 -3.33 9.03 -11.67
N ASN A 28 -2.47 8.09 -11.28
CA ASN A 28 -1.09 8.37 -10.95
C ASN A 28 -0.30 8.92 -12.15
N ASP A 29 -0.50 8.33 -13.34
CA ASP A 29 0.12 8.80 -14.58
C ASP A 29 -0.36 10.22 -14.96
N ALA A 30 -1.66 10.49 -14.83
CA ALA A 30 -2.22 11.82 -15.08
C ALA A 30 -1.63 12.88 -14.12
N VAL A 31 -1.53 12.57 -12.83
CA VAL A 31 -0.92 13.46 -11.81
C VAL A 31 0.55 13.72 -12.12
N LYS A 32 1.31 12.67 -12.46
CA LYS A 32 2.74 12.80 -12.80
C LYS A 32 2.97 13.65 -14.04
N LYS A 33 2.18 13.43 -15.10
CA LYS A 33 2.25 14.24 -16.33
C LYS A 33 1.86 15.69 -16.09
N GLY A 34 0.81 15.94 -15.30
CA GLY A 34 0.41 17.28 -14.89
C GLY A 34 1.52 17.98 -14.09
N GLY A 35 2.14 17.27 -13.14
CA GLY A 35 3.27 17.78 -12.35
C GLY A 35 4.48 18.12 -13.23
N ALA A 36 4.85 17.23 -14.15
CA ALA A 36 5.95 17.44 -15.09
C ALA A 36 5.69 18.59 -16.09
N PHE A 37 4.44 18.83 -16.44
CA PHE A 37 4.06 19.99 -17.25
C PHE A 37 4.18 21.31 -16.47
N ALA A 38 3.77 21.32 -15.19
CA ALA A 38 3.70 22.54 -14.38
C ALA A 38 5.03 22.92 -13.68
N SER A 39 5.97 21.98 -13.54
CA SER A 39 7.21 22.18 -12.78
C SER A 39 8.41 21.50 -13.44
N SER A 40 9.57 22.17 -13.39
CA SER A 40 10.87 21.59 -13.76
C SER A 40 11.51 20.76 -12.64
N SER A 41 10.93 20.77 -11.43
CA SER A 41 11.39 19.98 -10.29
C SER A 41 10.21 19.18 -9.74
N VAL A 42 10.14 17.91 -10.14
CA VAL A 42 9.10 16.96 -9.70
C VAL A 42 9.79 15.85 -8.90
N GLY A 43 9.38 15.67 -7.64
CA GLY A 43 9.94 14.64 -6.76
C GLY A 43 9.35 13.25 -7.01
N GLY A 44 10.03 12.19 -6.55
CA GLY A 44 9.59 10.79 -6.75
C GLY A 44 8.24 10.43 -6.11
N LEU A 45 7.79 11.21 -5.13
CA LEU A 45 6.50 11.05 -4.46
C LEU A 45 5.38 11.93 -5.07
N SER A 46 5.58 12.52 -6.24
CA SER A 46 4.58 13.38 -6.90
C SER A 46 3.51 12.54 -7.64
N GLY A 47 2.69 11.80 -6.89
CA GLY A 47 1.71 10.86 -7.42
C GLY A 47 0.53 10.61 -6.49
N ALA A 48 -0.24 9.56 -6.75
CA ALA A 48 -1.35 9.12 -5.89
C ALA A 48 -0.84 8.31 -4.70
N PHE A 49 -1.38 8.62 -3.52
CA PHE A 49 -1.09 7.99 -2.22
C PHE A 49 -2.31 7.16 -1.81
N ILE A 50 -2.11 6.02 -1.15
CA ILE A 50 -3.21 5.17 -0.66
C ILE A 50 -3.10 4.90 0.86
N PRO A 51 -3.05 5.95 1.71
CA PRO A 51 -2.91 5.80 3.15
C PRO A 51 -4.24 5.34 3.76
N VAL A 52 -4.36 4.05 4.09
CA VAL A 52 -5.66 3.44 4.42
C VAL A 52 -6.36 4.14 5.59
N ALA A 53 -5.63 4.47 6.66
CA ALA A 53 -6.22 5.13 7.83
C ALA A 53 -6.47 6.64 7.65
N GLU A 54 -5.89 7.28 6.64
CA GLU A 54 -6.05 8.72 6.40
C GLU A 54 -7.09 9.02 5.31
N ASP A 55 -7.59 7.98 4.62
CA ASP A 55 -8.58 8.07 3.56
C ASP A 55 -9.86 7.28 3.94
N ALA A 56 -10.95 8.00 4.19
CA ALA A 56 -12.20 7.40 4.65
C ALA A 56 -12.80 6.38 3.67
N ALA A 57 -12.66 6.57 2.35
CA ALA A 57 -13.16 5.63 1.37
C ALA A 57 -12.30 4.36 1.31
N LEU A 58 -10.98 4.48 1.49
CA LEU A 58 -10.10 3.31 1.62
C LEU A 58 -10.38 2.53 2.90
N ALA A 59 -10.56 3.23 4.03
CA ALA A 59 -10.92 2.60 5.30
C ALA A 59 -12.27 1.87 5.21
N ALA A 60 -13.28 2.49 4.59
CA ALA A 60 -14.59 1.87 4.37
C ALA A 60 -14.50 0.64 3.43
N ALA A 61 -13.69 0.71 2.38
CA ALA A 61 -13.45 -0.42 1.49
C ALA A 61 -12.73 -1.58 2.20
N ALA A 62 -11.80 -1.27 3.11
CA ALA A 62 -11.14 -2.27 3.95
C ALA A 62 -12.11 -2.91 4.95
N GLU A 63 -12.98 -2.11 5.57
CA GLU A 63 -13.99 -2.57 6.53
C GLU A 63 -15.03 -3.48 5.85
N ALA A 64 -15.43 -3.15 4.62
CA ALA A 64 -16.29 -3.99 3.79
C ALA A 64 -15.59 -5.25 3.23
N GLY A 65 -14.28 -5.41 3.47
CA GLY A 65 -13.48 -6.55 3.01
C GLY A 65 -13.15 -6.54 1.52
N HIS A 66 -13.40 -5.44 0.81
CA HIS A 66 -13.03 -5.24 -0.59
C HIS A 66 -11.54 -4.92 -0.76
N LEU A 67 -10.96 -4.22 0.22
CA LEU A 67 -9.56 -3.82 0.23
C LEU A 67 -8.79 -4.62 1.29
N ARG A 68 -8.01 -5.61 0.83
CA ARG A 68 -7.12 -6.44 1.67
C ARG A 68 -5.67 -6.07 1.43
N VAL A 69 -4.77 -6.52 2.30
CA VAL A 69 -3.33 -6.19 2.23
C VAL A 69 -2.72 -6.62 0.90
N GLU A 70 -3.08 -7.79 0.37
CA GLU A 70 -2.57 -8.28 -0.92
C GLU A 70 -3.04 -7.40 -2.09
N LYS A 71 -4.24 -6.81 -1.97
CA LYS A 71 -4.74 -5.87 -2.97
C LYS A 71 -4.07 -4.51 -2.86
N LEU A 72 -3.81 -4.04 -1.65
CA LEU A 72 -3.02 -2.84 -1.41
C LEU A 72 -1.63 -3.00 -2.02
N GLU A 73 -0.94 -4.11 -1.73
CA GLU A 73 0.33 -4.49 -2.32
C GLU A 73 0.28 -4.51 -3.87
N ALA A 74 -0.75 -5.14 -4.46
CA ALA A 74 -0.92 -5.09 -5.92
C ALA A 74 -1.13 -3.66 -6.45
N MET A 75 -1.80 -2.79 -5.70
CA MET A 75 -1.98 -1.38 -6.03
C MET A 75 -0.70 -0.57 -5.86
N THR A 76 0.22 -0.99 -4.97
CA THR A 76 1.49 -0.29 -4.78
C THR A 76 2.38 -0.39 -6.01
N ALA A 77 2.29 -1.47 -6.79
CA ALA A 77 3.05 -1.64 -8.04
C ALA A 77 2.88 -0.45 -9.01
N VAL A 78 1.75 0.27 -8.93
CA VAL A 78 1.44 1.41 -9.80
C VAL A 78 1.30 2.75 -9.06
N CYS A 79 1.27 2.74 -7.72
CA CYS A 79 1.20 3.96 -6.90
C CYS A 79 2.59 4.57 -6.64
N SER A 80 2.64 5.76 -6.02
CA SER A 80 3.91 6.45 -5.76
C SER A 80 4.59 6.09 -4.43
N VAL A 81 3.87 5.57 -3.42
CA VAL A 81 4.39 5.51 -2.03
C VAL A 81 4.70 4.10 -1.57
N GLY A 82 3.79 3.14 -1.73
CA GLY A 82 3.92 1.81 -1.10
C GLY A 82 2.81 1.56 -0.08
N LEU A 83 3.05 0.63 0.85
CA LEU A 83 2.12 0.31 1.93
C LEU A 83 2.19 1.42 2.99
N ASP A 84 1.18 2.28 3.03
CA ASP A 84 1.14 3.42 3.95
C ASP A 84 -0.10 3.36 4.86
N MET A 85 0.10 3.67 6.15
CA MET A 85 -0.92 3.60 7.19
C MET A 85 -1.73 2.30 7.21
N VAL A 86 -1.06 1.17 7.03
CA VAL A 86 -1.71 -0.14 7.10
C VAL A 86 -1.76 -0.58 8.56
N VAL A 87 -2.96 -0.62 9.12
CA VAL A 87 -3.19 -1.00 10.53
C VAL A 87 -3.31 -2.51 10.64
N LEU A 88 -2.50 -3.12 11.51
CA LEU A 88 -2.35 -4.57 11.64
C LEU A 88 -2.62 -5.06 13.09
N PRO A 89 -2.90 -6.36 13.28
CA PRO A 89 -3.08 -6.95 14.61
C PRO A 89 -1.85 -6.71 15.50
N GLY A 90 -2.09 -6.43 16.78
CA GLY A 90 -1.01 -6.11 17.72
C GLY A 90 -0.05 -7.25 18.01
N ASP A 91 -0.47 -8.49 17.74
CA ASP A 91 0.30 -9.72 17.88
C ASP A 91 1.05 -10.12 16.58
N THR A 92 1.03 -9.27 15.55
CA THR A 92 1.81 -9.50 14.32
C THR A 92 3.30 -9.63 14.64
N THR A 93 3.91 -10.74 14.25
CA THR A 93 5.32 -11.03 14.55
C THR A 93 6.27 -10.11 13.77
N ALA A 94 7.47 -9.89 14.30
CA ALA A 94 8.51 -9.14 13.61
C ALA A 94 8.87 -9.77 12.25
N GLU A 95 8.87 -11.09 12.16
CA GLU A 95 9.07 -11.82 10.91
C GLU A 95 7.99 -11.51 9.87
N THR A 96 6.72 -11.49 10.28
CA THR A 96 5.61 -11.17 9.36
C THR A 96 5.71 -9.71 8.86
N LEU A 97 6.05 -8.77 9.75
CA LEU A 97 6.26 -7.36 9.38
C LEU A 97 7.46 -7.20 8.42
N ALA A 98 8.55 -7.91 8.68
CA ALA A 98 9.74 -7.90 7.82
C ALA A 98 9.45 -8.52 6.45
N ALA A 99 8.64 -9.58 6.39
CA ALA A 99 8.23 -10.20 5.13
C ALA A 99 7.37 -9.23 4.29
N LEU A 100 6.33 -8.63 4.88
CA LEU A 100 5.51 -7.60 4.21
C LEU A 100 6.37 -6.44 3.69
N ALA A 101 7.35 -5.99 4.49
CA ALA A 101 8.27 -4.94 4.06
C ALA A 101 9.18 -5.42 2.90
N ALA A 102 9.65 -6.66 2.93
CA ALA A 102 10.48 -7.24 1.88
C ALA A 102 9.71 -7.37 0.56
N ASP A 103 8.43 -7.74 0.61
CA ASP A 103 7.56 -7.83 -0.57
C ASP A 103 7.38 -6.45 -1.24
N GLU A 104 7.05 -5.41 -0.46
CA GLU A 104 6.96 -4.05 -0.98
C GLU A 104 8.30 -3.53 -1.52
N LEU A 105 9.41 -3.84 -0.83
CA LEU A 105 10.75 -3.51 -1.32
C LEU A 105 11.06 -4.20 -2.65
N ALA A 106 10.66 -5.46 -2.82
CA ALA A 106 10.84 -6.20 -4.07
C ALA A 106 10.03 -5.54 -5.21
N ILE A 107 8.78 -5.15 -4.96
CA ILE A 107 7.97 -4.36 -5.91
C ILE A 107 8.69 -3.06 -6.27
N GLY A 108 9.26 -2.37 -5.28
CA GLY A 108 10.04 -1.15 -5.48
C GLY A 108 11.25 -1.35 -6.39
N VAL A 109 12.11 -2.32 -6.03
CA VAL A 109 13.37 -2.63 -6.72
C VAL A 109 13.11 -3.10 -8.15
N VAL A 110 12.17 -4.02 -8.36
CA VAL A 110 11.88 -4.59 -9.69
C VAL A 110 11.28 -3.53 -10.62
N ASN A 111 10.38 -2.69 -10.11
CA ASN A 111 9.74 -1.64 -10.91
C ASN A 111 10.55 -0.34 -11.01
N ARG A 112 11.74 -0.27 -10.41
CA ARG A 112 12.56 0.95 -10.30
C ARG A 112 11.77 2.14 -9.75
N LYS A 113 10.87 1.88 -8.80
CA LYS A 113 10.08 2.91 -8.12
C LYS A 113 10.65 3.15 -6.72
N THR A 114 10.53 4.39 -6.26
CA THR A 114 10.64 4.67 -4.83
C THR A 114 9.44 4.03 -4.14
N THR A 115 9.69 3.40 -2.99
CA THR A 115 8.63 2.86 -2.15
C THR A 115 8.95 3.06 -0.66
N ALA A 116 7.95 2.93 0.18
CA ALA A 116 7.95 3.10 1.61
C ALA A 116 6.95 2.12 2.23
N VAL A 117 7.21 1.76 3.48
CA VAL A 117 6.40 0.83 4.25
C VAL A 117 6.14 1.46 5.62
N ARG A 118 4.88 1.67 5.94
CA ARG A 118 4.39 2.19 7.23
C ARG A 118 3.25 1.29 7.71
N LEU A 119 3.65 0.31 8.52
CA LEU A 119 2.76 -0.65 9.15
C LEU A 119 2.54 -0.25 10.62
N VAL A 120 1.31 -0.38 11.11
CA VAL A 120 0.93 0.00 12.47
C VAL A 120 0.28 -1.18 13.19
N PRO A 121 1.06 -2.08 13.82
CA PRO A 121 0.53 -3.08 14.74
C PRO A 121 -0.10 -2.39 15.96
N VAL A 122 -1.34 -2.72 16.32
CA VAL A 122 -2.04 -2.07 17.43
C VAL A 122 -2.16 -3.02 18.63
N PRO A 123 -1.37 -2.82 19.71
CA PRO A 123 -1.35 -3.71 20.86
C PRO A 123 -2.74 -3.99 21.44
N GLY A 124 -3.02 -5.26 21.73
CA GLY A 124 -4.28 -5.70 22.34
C GLY A 124 -5.49 -5.70 21.40
N LYS A 125 -5.29 -5.47 20.09
CA LYS A 125 -6.35 -5.54 19.08
C LYS A 125 -6.07 -6.58 18.00
N CYS A 126 -7.16 -7.12 17.46
CA CYS A 126 -7.20 -8.19 16.47
C CYS A 126 -7.76 -7.70 15.13
N ALA A 127 -7.64 -8.51 14.08
CA ALA A 127 -8.24 -8.21 12.79
C ALA A 127 -9.77 -7.99 12.93
N GLY A 128 -10.28 -6.96 12.26
CA GLY A 128 -11.68 -6.53 12.35
C GLY A 128 -11.97 -5.53 13.47
N ASP A 129 -11.10 -5.38 14.47
CA ASP A 129 -11.19 -4.26 15.41
C ASP A 129 -10.92 -2.93 14.69
N ARG A 130 -11.22 -1.80 15.35
CA ARG A 130 -11.00 -0.46 14.78
C ARG A 130 -9.93 0.29 15.55
N ALA A 131 -8.99 0.91 14.86
CA ALA A 131 -8.01 1.83 15.44
C ALA A 131 -8.38 3.28 15.12
N VAL A 132 -8.41 4.13 16.14
CA VAL A 132 -8.73 5.55 16.03
C VAL A 132 -7.52 6.33 16.52
N PHE A 133 -6.80 6.96 15.60
CA PHE A 133 -5.64 7.79 15.91
C PHE A 133 -6.03 9.25 16.13
N GLY A 134 -7.14 9.68 15.53
CA GLY A 134 -7.65 11.04 15.61
C GLY A 134 -6.79 12.04 14.82
N GLY A 135 -7.30 13.26 14.69
CA GLY A 135 -6.62 14.32 13.95
C GLY A 135 -6.32 13.91 12.50
N LEU A 136 -5.10 14.18 12.04
CA LEU A 136 -4.65 13.91 10.66
C LEU A 136 -4.38 12.43 10.37
N PHE A 137 -4.20 11.59 11.39
CA PHE A 137 -3.88 10.17 11.24
C PHE A 137 -5.12 9.28 11.10
N GLY A 138 -6.31 9.88 11.21
CA GLY A 138 -7.60 9.26 10.93
C GLY A 138 -7.89 7.98 11.74
N GLU A 139 -8.56 7.03 11.09
CA GLU A 139 -9.00 5.77 11.66
C GLU A 139 -9.12 4.70 10.57
N SER A 140 -8.91 3.44 10.95
CA SER A 140 -9.03 2.29 10.03
C SER A 140 -9.46 1.04 10.79
N PRO A 141 -10.18 0.11 10.15
CA PRO A 141 -10.21 -1.27 10.63
C PRO A 141 -8.78 -1.84 10.68
N ILE A 142 -8.58 -2.82 11.55
CA ILE A 142 -7.37 -3.63 11.59
C ILE A 142 -7.50 -4.70 10.51
N LEU A 143 -6.59 -4.65 9.53
CA LEU A 143 -6.61 -5.56 8.39
C LEU A 143 -6.10 -6.94 8.83
N ALA A 144 -6.78 -7.99 8.36
CA ALA A 144 -6.27 -9.34 8.50
C ALA A 144 -5.06 -9.56 7.58
N ILE A 145 -4.08 -10.33 8.07
CA ILE A 145 -2.92 -10.77 7.29
C ILE A 145 -2.63 -12.24 7.59
N PRO A 146 -2.12 -13.02 6.61
CA PRO A 146 -1.57 -14.34 6.88
C PRO A 146 -0.35 -14.25 7.82
N THR A 147 -0.26 -15.13 8.81
CA THR A 147 0.86 -15.18 9.76
C THR A 147 1.58 -16.53 9.71
N GLY A 148 2.88 -16.54 10.08
CA GLY A 148 3.69 -17.76 10.22
C GLY A 148 4.13 -18.42 8.90
N ALA A 149 3.92 -17.77 7.75
CA ALA A 149 4.25 -18.33 6.44
C ALA A 149 5.71 -18.12 6.01
N SER A 150 6.38 -17.09 6.53
CA SER A 150 7.65 -16.58 5.99
C SER A 150 8.79 -16.48 7.02
N ASP A 151 8.58 -16.95 8.25
CA ASP A 151 9.55 -16.87 9.35
C ASP A 151 10.92 -17.45 8.98
N ALA A 152 10.92 -18.64 8.35
CA ALA A 152 12.14 -19.29 7.92
C ALA A 152 12.88 -18.49 6.83
N PHE A 153 12.14 -17.87 5.91
CA PHE A 153 12.70 -17.06 4.83
C PHE A 153 13.35 -15.78 5.37
N VAL A 154 12.65 -15.05 6.24
CA VAL A 154 13.16 -13.81 6.86
C VAL A 154 14.43 -14.09 7.67
N ARG A 155 14.46 -15.20 8.42
CA ARG A 155 15.60 -15.58 9.26
C ARG A 155 16.85 -16.00 8.48
N LEU A 156 16.76 -16.27 7.18
CA LEU A 156 17.96 -16.50 6.34
C LEU A 156 18.89 -15.28 6.36
N GLY A 157 18.33 -14.07 6.47
CA GLY A 157 19.09 -12.83 6.44
C GLY A 157 19.95 -12.66 5.18
N GLY A 158 21.01 -11.86 5.28
CA GLY A 158 21.95 -11.64 4.19
C GLY A 158 21.51 -10.56 3.21
N ARG A 159 21.76 -10.78 1.91
CA ARG A 159 21.56 -9.78 0.84
C ARG A 159 20.79 -10.38 -0.33
N ILE A 160 19.66 -9.78 -0.69
CA ILE A 160 18.97 -10.06 -1.96
C ILE A 160 19.78 -9.40 -3.09
N PRO A 161 20.26 -10.16 -4.10
CA PRO A 161 21.05 -9.61 -5.20
C PRO A 161 20.20 -8.72 -6.12
N ALA A 162 20.86 -7.83 -6.86
CA ALA A 162 20.18 -6.94 -7.79
C ALA A 162 19.51 -7.73 -8.94
N PRO A 163 18.32 -7.31 -9.41
CA PRO A 163 17.63 -7.97 -10.52
C PRO A 163 18.39 -7.79 -11.84
N LEU A 164 18.20 -8.72 -12.78
CA LEU A 164 18.70 -8.59 -14.14
C LEU A 164 17.89 -7.50 -14.88
N VAL A 165 18.58 -6.51 -15.42
CA VAL A 165 17.97 -5.31 -16.02
C VAL A 165 17.67 -5.47 -17.53
N SER A 166 18.31 -6.43 -18.20
CA SER A 166 18.31 -6.55 -19.68
C SER A 166 17.35 -7.60 -20.23
N LEU A 167 16.69 -8.39 -19.37
CA LEU A 167 15.70 -9.40 -19.76
C LEU A 167 14.33 -8.94 -19.25
N ASN A 168 13.84 -7.83 -19.80
CA ASN A 168 12.45 -7.44 -19.61
C ASN A 168 11.60 -8.32 -20.55
N ASN A 169 10.59 -9.01 -20.01
CA ASN A 169 9.55 -9.67 -20.80
C ASN A 169 8.64 -8.63 -21.50
#